data_AF-A0A930U7F1-F1
#
_entry.id   AF-A0A930U7F1-F1
#
_cell.length_a   1.000
_cell.length_b   1.000
_cell.length_c   1.000
_cell.angle_alpha   90.00
_cell.angle_beta   90.00
_cell.angle_gamma   90.00
#
_symmetry.space_group_name_H-M   'P 1'
#
loop_
_entity.id
_entity.type
_entity.pdbx_description
1 polymer ?
#
loop_
_entity_poly.entity_id
_entity_poly.type
_entity_poly.pdbx_seq_one_letter_code
_entity_poly.pdbx_strand_id
1 'polypeptide(L)' 'YRPDLYAEALHHLGRPDMEPSRSLITLFDGMVFSPDDPLGYLHRLDITHPFTVAEFPLDRSIPA' A
#
# COMPACT_ATOMS: atom_id res chain seq x y z
N TYR A 1 -2.66 8.76 -4.00
CA TYR A 1 -1.81 8.08 -5.01
C TYR A 1 -2.56 8.09 -6.34
N ARG A 2 -1.96 8.55 -7.44
CA ARG A 2 -2.58 8.68 -8.78
C ARG A 2 -1.75 7.92 -9.83
N PRO A 3 -1.82 6.58 -9.84
CA PRO A 3 -1.01 5.75 -10.73
C PRO A 3 -1.30 6.02 -12.22
N ASP A 4 -2.51 6.45 -12.53
CA ASP A 4 -2.96 6.84 -13.86
C ASP A 4 -2.17 8.03 -14.43
N LEU A 5 -2.01 9.11 -13.66
CA LEU A 5 -1.23 10.27 -14.08
C LEU A 5 0.27 9.97 -14.19
N TYR A 6 0.77 9.12 -13.28
CA TYR A 6 2.16 8.66 -13.31
C TYR A 6 2.45 7.81 -14.56
N ALA A 7 1.54 6.88 -14.90
CA ALA A 7 1.64 6.04 -16.09
C ALA A 7 1.57 6.88 -17.38
N GLU A 8 0.69 7.88 -17.44
CA GLU A 8 0.60 8.79 -18.59
C GLU A 8 1.91 9.57 -18.78
N ALA A 9 2.49 10.09 -17.71
CA ALA A 9 3.77 10.79 -17.77
C ALA A 9 4.91 9.86 -18.23
N LEU A 10 4.96 8.62 -17.74
CA LEU A 10 5.93 7.62 -18.17
C LEU A 10 5.79 7.25 -19.64
N HIS A 11 4.56 7.15 -20.14
CA HIS A 11 4.28 6.92 -21.55
C HIS A 11 4.86 8.05 -22.41
N HIS A 12 4.60 9.31 -22.05
CA HIS A 12 5.16 10.47 -22.75
C HIS A 12 6.69 10.55 -22.70
N LEU A 13 7.31 10.02 -21.64
CA LEU A 13 8.77 9.95 -21.49
C LEU A 13 9.42 8.74 -22.18
N GLY A 14 8.63 7.90 -22.86
CA GLY A 14 9.12 6.68 -23.50
C GLY A 14 9.58 5.60 -22.52
N ARG A 15 9.00 5.56 -21.31
CA ARG A 15 9.29 4.58 -20.25
C ARG A 15 8.02 3.87 -19.74
N PRO A 16 7.20 3.26 -20.62
CA PRO A 16 5.88 2.73 -20.26
C PRO A 16 5.93 1.55 -19.27
N ASP A 17 7.04 0.80 -19.21
CA ASP A 17 7.15 -0.44 -18.42
C ASP A 17 7.60 -0.22 -16.96
N MET A 18 7.66 1.04 -16.51
CA MET A 18 8.15 1.36 -15.17
C MET A 18 7.00 1.27 -14.16
N GLU A 19 6.85 0.09 -13.56
CA GLU A 19 5.87 -0.11 -12.48
C GLU A 19 6.40 0.35 -11.11
N PRO A 20 5.51 0.83 -10.22
CA PRO A 20 5.86 1.08 -8.83
C PRO A 20 6.25 -0.23 -8.15
N SER A 21 7.37 -0.24 -7.42
CA SER A 21 7.83 -1.44 -6.73
C SER A 21 6.89 -1.81 -5.57
N ARG A 22 6.39 -3.04 -5.58
CA ARG A 22 5.75 -3.69 -4.41
C ARG A 22 6.73 -4.58 -3.65
N SER A 23 7.99 -4.15 -3.53
CA SER A 23 9.04 -4.93 -2.88
C SER A 23 8.98 -4.80 -1.36
N LEU A 24 9.59 -5.77 -0.69
CA LEU A 24 9.94 -5.64 0.73
C LEU A 24 10.80 -4.40 0.94
N ILE A 25 10.58 -3.70 2.05
CA ILE A 25 11.36 -2.53 2.44
C ILE A 25 11.99 -2.82 3.79
N THR A 26 13.32 -2.76 3.88
CA THR A 26 14.03 -2.81 5.17
C THR A 26 14.20 -1.39 5.69
N LEU A 27 13.68 -1.13 6.88
CA LEU A 27 13.76 0.16 7.56
C LEU A 27 15.11 0.30 8.30
N PHE A 28 15.38 1.50 8.80
CA PHE A 28 16.68 1.86 9.40
C PHE A 28 17.04 1.03 10.64
N ASP A 29 16.05 0.48 11.32
CA ASP A 29 16.15 -0.38 12.50
C ASP A 29 16.24 -1.88 12.16
N GLY A 30 16.27 -2.22 10.86
CA GLY A 30 16.28 -3.60 10.38
C GLY A 30 14.89 -4.22 10.26
N MET A 31 13.81 -3.51 10.61
CA MET A 31 12.45 -4.01 10.45
C MET A 31 12.08 -4.11 8.97
N VAL A 32 11.45 -5.23 8.61
CA VAL A 32 11.00 -5.46 7.23
C VAL A 32 9.51 -5.17 7.11
N PHE A 33 9.17 -4.24 6.23
CA PHE A 33 7.80 -3.98 5.77
C PHE A 33 7.49 -4.84 4.54
N SER A 34 6.35 -5.55 4.59
CA SER A 34 5.80 -6.31 3.47
C SER A 34 4.49 -5.68 2.99
N PRO A 35 4.39 -5.25 1.73
CA PRO A 35 3.13 -4.76 1.16
C PRO A 35 2.03 -5.83 1.12
N ASP A 36 2.39 -7.11 1.14
CA ASP A 36 1.46 -8.24 1.08
C ASP A 36 0.96 -8.67 2.46
N ASP A 37 1.62 -8.24 3.54
CA ASP A 37 1.19 -8.45 4.93
C ASP A 37 1.41 -7.19 5.79
N PRO A 38 0.62 -6.13 5.56
CA PRO A 38 0.76 -4.88 6.30
C PRO A 38 0.33 -5.00 7.76
N LEU A 39 -0.66 -5.85 8.07
CA LEU A 39 -1.12 -6.05 9.44
C LEU A 39 -0.08 -6.78 10.28
N GLY A 40 0.54 -7.83 9.75
CA GLY A 40 1.62 -8.52 10.43
C GLY A 40 2.81 -7.61 10.69
N TYR A 41 3.09 -6.63 9.83
CA TYR A 41 4.07 -5.58 10.11
C TYR A 41 3.67 -4.70 11.30
N LEU A 42 2.45 -4.17 11.33
CA LEU A 42 1.97 -3.31 12.41
C LEU A 42 1.98 -4.02 13.77
N HIS A 43 1.67 -5.32 13.82
CA HIS A 43 1.69 -6.11 15.05
C HIS A 43 3.08 -6.34 15.65
N ARG A 44 4.16 -6.14 14.88
CA ARG A 44 5.54 -6.27 15.39
C ARG A 44 6.09 -4.99 16.00
N LEU A 45 5.37 -3.87 15.92
CA LEU A 45 5.83 -2.59 16.43
C LEU A 45 5.60 -2.50 17.95
N ASP A 46 6.64 -2.14 18.70
CA ASP A 46 6.56 -1.99 20.16
C ASP A 46 5.76 -0.75 20.59
N ILE A 47 5.77 0.30 19.76
CA ILE A 47 5.07 1.56 20.01
C ILE A 47 3.95 1.69 18.99
N THR A 48 2.72 1.44 19.44
CA THR A 48 1.51 1.52 18.60
C THR A 48 0.35 2.17 19.33
N HIS A 49 -0.65 2.63 18.56
CA HIS A 49 -1.96 2.97 19.11
C HIS A 49 -2.90 1.77 18.92
N PRO A 50 -3.83 1.53 19.87
CA PRO A 50 -4.86 0.51 19.68
C PRO A 50 -5.68 0.80 18.42
N PHE A 51 -5.90 -0.22 17.61
CA PHE A 51 -6.72 -0.14 16.40
C PHE A 51 -7.60 -1.39 16.25
N THR A 52 -8.69 -1.25 15.50
CA THR A 52 -9.61 -2.35 15.18
C THR A 52 -9.72 -2.46 13.67
N VAL A 53 -9.60 -3.68 13.15
CA VAL A 53 -9.82 -3.99 11.73
C VAL A 53 -11.17 -4.67 11.61
N ALA A 54 -12.00 -4.19 10.69
CA ALA A 54 -13.28 -4.80 10.36
C ALA A 54 -13.40 -4.86 8.83
N GLU A 55 -13.91 -5.98 8.34
CA GLU A 55 -14.28 -6.09 6.94
C GLU A 55 -15.64 -5.43 6.69
N PHE A 56 -15.72 -4.65 5.62
CA PHE A 56 -16.97 -4.03 5.19
C PHE A 56 -17.35 -4.58 3.82
N PRO A 57 -18.57 -5.12 3.65
CA PRO A 57 -19.04 -5.56 2.35
C PRO A 57 -19.26 -4.34 1.44
N LEU A 58 -18.55 -4.30 0.31
CA LEU A 58 -18.63 -3.21 -0.67
C LEU A 58 -19.92 -3.26 -1.52
N ASP A 59 -20.61 -4.40 -1.53
CA ASP A 59 -21.82 -4.63 -2.35
C ASP A 59 -23.08 -3.97 -1.78
N ARG A 60 -23.00 -3.30 -0.63
CA ARG A 60 -24.13 -2.56 -0.08
C ARG A 60 -24.18 -1.17 -0.69
N SER A 61 -24.82 -1.05 -1.85
CA SER A 61 -25.27 0.25 -2.36
C SER A 61 -26.11 0.92 -1.27
N ILE A 62 -25.57 1.95 -0.64
CA ILE A 62 -26.33 2.83 0.24
C ILE A 62 -27.26 3.63 -0.70
N PRO A 63 -28.59 3.47 -0.64
CA PRO A 63 -29.47 4.34 -1.42
C PRO A 63 -29.29 5.79 -0.97
N ALA A 64 -29.27 6.70 -1.94
CA ALA A 64 -29.04 8.14 -1.79
C ALA A 64 -30.04 8.85 -0.87
#